data_AF-A0A6A6PLJ8-F1
#
_entry.id   AF-A0A6A6PLJ8-F1
#
_cell.length_a   1.000
_cell.length_b   1.000
_cell.length_c   1.000
_cell.angle_alpha   90.00
_cell.angle_beta   90.00
_cell.angle_gamma   90.00
#
_symmetry.space_group_name_H-M   'P 1'
#
loop_
_entity.id
_entity.type
_entity.pdbx_description
1 polymer ?
#
loop_
_entity_poly.entity_id
_entity_poly.type
_entity_poly.pdbx_seq_one_letter_code
_entity_poly.pdbx_strand_id
1 'polypeptide(L)'
;KDKQPEGGYDSTPIPKPPAGTIGYTVKFTFHSASALTIGDLGVMSSDPYIFAQLNTDLEPRHKEDPRLRFRSPTVHKNLNPTWNEEWIVANVPSSGFRLKVRVYDEDPADHDDMLGKAHITVPSLDDNWAGFMKESYKLTLRDSSKRALFIRAVARCFGVVKKFQGEVTVSAELLGRTENKNDGQNGKAYTLGPVRWCRHYSPILGRLANIKEPSEGDTRSPSADKKHQQEVQKYNFQANEFQLPGPVPAELYHRFVEFRPWVKRMFTTTGFQGVLLGKALHHQHNRVYNFSRDTVWGHFPQGPSEEMTKKFLELAHYAQGGRIFTYIITLDALWRFTETGPQISIDMLSKHTMHSDVSIYIAFSGEFFLRRLKHPRRPPPPDPVDETSQRHPPSHQANEIEAEAEDEPPTDPAHYELVIDNDSGTYRPNAQKLPLLADFLAHCLPGLHIQTLDCQADADKMAKMKAAQRDRKKKTGDHVVYAQGDDSSSISSEEHEALDAAEQGG
;
A
#
# COMPACT_ATOMS: atom_id res chain seq x y z
N LYS A 1 -15.75 5.28 35.09
CA LYS A 1 -16.00 5.40 33.63
C LYS A 1 -14.65 5.67 33.00
N ASP A 2 -13.98 4.64 32.49
CA ASP A 2 -12.69 4.82 31.82
C ASP A 2 -12.90 5.71 30.61
N LYS A 3 -12.11 6.79 30.52
CA LYS A 3 -12.09 7.67 29.35
C LYS A 3 -11.73 6.80 28.14
N GLN A 4 -12.58 6.78 27.12
CA GLN A 4 -12.21 6.21 25.84
C GLN A 4 -10.93 6.90 25.33
N PRO A 5 -9.98 6.15 24.76
CA PRO A 5 -8.74 6.73 24.26
C PRO A 5 -9.02 7.74 23.14
N GLU A 6 -8.27 8.85 23.11
CA GLU A 6 -8.42 9.88 22.07
C GLU A 6 -8.09 9.33 20.68
N GLY A 7 -8.89 9.67 19.68
CA GLY A 7 -8.74 9.22 18.29
C GLY A 7 -10.02 8.54 17.76
N GLY A 8 -9.90 7.86 16.61
CA GLY A 8 -11.04 7.22 15.94
C GLY A 8 -11.72 8.14 14.94
N TYR A 9 -13.05 8.03 14.83
CA TYR A 9 -13.82 8.80 13.85
C TYR A 9 -13.75 10.30 14.11
N ASP A 10 -13.44 11.03 13.04
CA ASP A 10 -13.39 12.49 13.06
C ASP A 10 -14.45 13.03 12.09
N SER A 11 -15.33 13.88 12.62
CA SER A 11 -16.47 14.45 11.89
C SER A 11 -16.14 15.79 11.21
N THR A 12 -14.88 16.24 11.27
CA THR A 12 -14.44 17.50 10.68
C THR A 12 -14.76 17.51 9.16
N PRO A 13 -15.60 18.44 8.68
CA PRO A 13 -15.96 18.50 7.27
C PRO A 13 -14.77 18.99 6.43
N ILE A 14 -14.79 18.74 5.12
CA ILE A 14 -13.79 19.31 4.20
C ILE A 14 -13.96 20.84 4.19
N PRO A 15 -12.88 21.60 4.38
CA PRO A 15 -12.93 23.05 4.24
C PRO A 15 -13.44 23.44 2.87
N LYS A 16 -14.45 24.31 2.82
CA LYS A 16 -14.97 24.80 1.56
C LYS A 16 -13.92 25.71 0.91
N PRO A 17 -13.62 25.53 -0.38
CA PRO A 17 -12.74 26.45 -1.08
C PRO A 17 -13.40 27.85 -1.18
N PRO A 18 -12.62 28.90 -1.48
CA PRO A 18 -13.16 30.23 -1.75
C PRO A 18 -14.32 30.20 -2.76
N ALA A 19 -15.29 31.11 -2.61
CA ALA A 19 -16.43 31.17 -3.51
C ALA A 19 -15.98 31.42 -4.95
N GLY A 20 -16.44 30.58 -5.88
CA GLY A 20 -16.06 30.65 -7.29
C GLY A 20 -14.76 29.91 -7.65
N THR A 21 -14.09 29.24 -6.71
CA THR A 21 -12.98 28.35 -7.05
C THR A 21 -13.47 27.21 -7.94
N ILE A 22 -12.87 27.09 -9.11
CA ILE A 22 -13.14 26.01 -10.07
C ILE A 22 -12.11 24.91 -9.84
N GLY A 23 -12.58 23.66 -9.72
CA GLY A 23 -11.73 22.47 -9.73
C GLY A 23 -11.46 22.00 -11.16
N TYR A 24 -10.21 21.67 -11.45
CA TYR A 24 -9.75 21.16 -12.73
C TYR A 24 -9.17 19.75 -12.57
N THR A 25 -9.37 18.93 -13.60
CA THR A 25 -8.74 17.63 -13.72
C THR A 25 -7.47 17.76 -14.55
N VAL A 26 -6.34 17.43 -13.96
CA VAL A 26 -5.01 17.54 -14.58
C VAL A 26 -4.37 16.16 -14.67
N LYS A 27 -3.89 15.80 -15.86
CA LYS A 27 -3.08 14.59 -16.08
C LYS A 27 -1.62 14.98 -16.08
N PHE A 28 -0.85 14.46 -15.13
CA PHE A 28 0.60 14.54 -15.11
C PHE A 28 1.19 13.30 -15.78
N THR A 29 2.23 13.47 -16.59
CA THR A 29 2.99 12.36 -17.16
C THR A 29 4.47 12.53 -16.82
N PHE A 30 5.03 11.54 -16.14
CA PHE A 30 6.44 11.49 -15.79
C PHE A 30 7.18 10.63 -16.82
N HIS A 31 7.86 11.27 -17.77
CA HIS A 31 8.43 10.59 -18.94
C HIS A 31 9.74 9.89 -18.60
N SER A 32 10.76 10.65 -18.21
CA SER A 32 12.12 10.15 -18.06
C SER A 32 12.98 11.07 -17.18
N ALA A 33 14.14 10.57 -16.78
CA ALA A 33 15.22 11.40 -16.28
C ALA A 33 16.51 11.07 -17.03
N SER A 34 17.46 11.99 -17.03
CA SER A 34 18.76 11.82 -17.68
C SER A 34 19.90 12.33 -16.80
N ALA A 35 21.09 11.77 -17.02
CA ALA A 35 22.32 12.16 -16.34
C ALA A 35 22.20 12.19 -14.81
N LEU A 36 21.53 11.18 -14.23
CA LEU A 36 21.42 11.01 -12.79
C LEU A 36 22.79 10.71 -12.15
N THR A 37 22.92 11.02 -10.86
CA THR A 37 24.10 10.61 -10.08
C THR A 37 24.05 9.12 -9.78
N ILE A 38 25.22 8.50 -9.73
CA ILE A 38 25.42 7.16 -9.17
C ILE A 38 25.01 7.19 -7.70
N GLY A 39 24.07 6.34 -7.31
CA GLY A 39 23.69 6.11 -5.92
C GLY A 39 24.35 4.86 -5.33
N ASP A 40 24.61 3.84 -6.16
CA ASP A 40 25.39 2.65 -5.78
C ASP A 40 26.80 2.65 -6.40
N LEU A 41 27.81 2.79 -5.53
CA LEU A 41 29.23 2.79 -5.90
C LEU A 41 29.73 1.42 -6.39
N GLY A 42 29.13 0.31 -5.96
CA GLY A 42 29.58 -1.03 -6.33
C GLY A 42 29.27 -1.35 -7.79
N VAL A 43 28.09 -0.96 -8.26
CA VAL A 43 27.61 -1.21 -9.63
C VAL A 43 27.79 0.03 -10.53
N MET A 44 28.21 1.16 -9.97
CA MET A 44 28.31 2.46 -10.65
C MET A 44 26.99 2.87 -11.34
N SER A 45 25.85 2.56 -10.71
CA SER A 45 24.52 2.85 -11.23
C SER A 45 23.57 3.29 -10.11
N SER A 46 22.30 3.50 -10.45
CA SER A 46 21.19 3.72 -9.53
C SER A 46 19.98 2.92 -10.00
N ASP A 47 19.04 2.66 -9.10
CA ASP A 47 17.70 2.12 -9.28
C ASP A 47 16.67 3.25 -9.10
N PRO A 48 16.55 4.19 -10.07
CA PRO A 48 15.77 5.38 -9.86
C PRO A 48 14.24 5.17 -9.91
N TYR A 49 13.56 5.90 -9.02
CA TYR A 49 12.11 6.12 -9.08
C TYR A 49 11.75 7.58 -8.80
N ILE A 50 10.57 7.99 -9.26
CA ILE A 50 9.99 9.30 -9.01
C ILE A 50 9.10 9.25 -7.78
N PHE A 51 9.27 10.24 -6.92
CA PHE A 51 8.35 10.59 -5.85
C PHE A 51 7.83 12.01 -6.08
N ALA A 52 6.60 12.12 -6.55
CA ALA A 52 5.93 13.38 -6.82
C ALA A 52 4.94 13.75 -5.70
N GLN A 53 4.83 15.04 -5.41
CA GLN A 53 3.89 15.58 -4.44
C GLN A 53 3.21 16.81 -5.03
N LEU A 54 1.87 16.80 -5.06
CA LEU A 54 1.08 17.93 -5.51
C LEU A 54 0.69 18.80 -4.31
N ASN A 55 1.04 20.08 -4.40
CA ASN A 55 0.64 21.08 -3.42
C ASN A 55 -0.29 22.10 -4.08
N THR A 56 -1.44 22.32 -3.45
CA THR A 56 -2.39 23.37 -3.81
C THR A 56 -2.60 24.30 -2.61
N ASP A 57 -3.38 25.35 -2.79
CA ASP A 57 -3.84 26.24 -1.72
C ASP A 57 -5.13 25.75 -1.02
N LEU A 58 -5.65 24.58 -1.42
CA LEU A 58 -6.76 23.93 -0.73
C LEU A 58 -6.37 23.62 0.72
N GLU A 59 -7.24 24.00 1.65
CA GLU A 59 -7.01 23.77 3.07
C GLU A 59 -7.31 22.30 3.42
N PRO A 60 -6.37 21.60 4.10
CA PRO A 60 -6.67 20.28 4.65
C PRO A 60 -7.61 20.42 5.86
N ARG A 61 -8.27 19.32 6.26
CA ARG A 61 -9.06 19.29 7.50
C ARG A 61 -8.17 19.52 8.71
N HIS A 62 -7.02 18.86 8.69
CA HIS A 62 -6.01 18.95 9.74
C HIS A 62 -4.61 19.10 9.13
N LYS A 63 -3.68 19.72 9.86
CA LYS A 63 -2.30 19.94 9.36
C LYS A 63 -1.56 18.63 9.12
N GLU A 64 -1.99 17.61 9.84
CA GLU A 64 -1.51 16.23 9.82
C GLU A 64 -2.05 15.44 8.64
N ASP A 65 -2.98 15.98 7.84
CA ASP A 65 -3.47 15.29 6.65
C ASP A 65 -2.33 15.00 5.66
N PRO A 66 -2.23 13.75 5.17
CA PRO A 66 -1.23 13.40 4.19
C PRO A 66 -1.43 14.23 2.92
N ARG A 67 -0.31 14.73 2.40
CA ARG A 67 -0.29 15.40 1.09
C ARG A 67 -0.54 14.38 -0.02
N LEU A 68 -1.14 14.85 -1.11
CA LEU A 68 -1.35 14.05 -2.31
C LEU A 68 -0.01 13.74 -2.97
N ARG A 69 0.30 12.45 -3.09
CA ARG A 69 1.62 11.93 -3.45
C ARG A 69 1.49 10.83 -4.49
N PHE A 70 2.54 10.68 -5.27
CA PHE A 70 2.67 9.70 -6.32
C PHE A 70 4.07 9.09 -6.30
N ARG A 71 4.17 7.78 -6.47
CA ARG A 71 5.43 7.05 -6.63
C ARG A 71 5.38 6.25 -7.94
N SER A 72 6.36 6.44 -8.82
CA SER A 72 6.52 5.58 -10.00
C SER A 72 7.08 4.23 -9.59
N PRO A 73 6.98 3.19 -10.43
CA PRO A 73 7.84 2.01 -10.34
C PRO A 73 9.33 2.38 -10.44
N THR A 74 10.16 1.45 -10.00
CA THR A 74 11.62 1.59 -10.03
C THR A 74 12.17 1.05 -11.33
N VAL A 75 13.12 1.78 -11.92
CA VAL A 75 13.86 1.33 -13.09
C VAL A 75 15.24 0.91 -12.64
N HIS A 76 15.52 -0.39 -12.60
CA HIS A 76 16.78 -0.89 -12.07
C HIS A 76 17.98 -0.59 -12.97
N LYS A 77 19.13 -0.33 -12.34
CA LYS A 77 20.46 -0.15 -12.92
C LYS A 77 20.48 0.80 -14.12
N ASN A 78 19.89 1.99 -13.94
CA ASN A 78 19.77 2.96 -15.03
C ASN A 78 19.94 4.42 -14.56
N LEU A 79 20.91 5.14 -15.14
CA LEU A 79 21.11 6.58 -14.88
C LEU A 79 20.30 7.49 -15.82
N ASN A 80 19.60 6.91 -16.79
CA ASN A 80 18.71 7.59 -17.74
C ASN A 80 17.35 6.86 -17.84
N PRO A 81 16.61 6.74 -16.72
CA PRO A 81 15.39 5.96 -16.67
C PRO A 81 14.28 6.56 -17.53
N THR A 82 13.43 5.70 -18.07
CA THR A 82 12.18 6.07 -18.72
C THR A 82 11.05 5.36 -18.00
N TRP A 83 10.07 6.12 -17.51
CA TRP A 83 8.91 5.61 -16.77
C TRP A 83 7.65 5.67 -17.62
N ASN A 84 7.38 6.80 -18.27
CA ASN A 84 6.12 7.08 -18.97
C ASN A 84 4.87 6.87 -18.10
N GLU A 85 4.96 7.28 -16.84
CA GLU A 85 3.94 7.01 -15.83
C GLU A 85 2.94 8.18 -15.71
N GLU A 86 1.66 7.86 -15.74
CA GLU A 86 0.58 8.86 -15.67
C GLU A 86 -0.02 9.00 -14.27
N TRP A 87 -0.42 10.22 -13.92
CA TRP A 87 -1.12 10.52 -12.68
C TRP A 87 -2.21 11.57 -12.93
N ILE A 88 -3.46 11.15 -12.84
CA ILE A 88 -4.64 11.97 -13.09
C ILE A 88 -5.20 12.42 -11.75
N VAL A 89 -5.26 13.73 -11.54
CA VAL A 89 -5.72 14.35 -10.30
C VAL A 89 -6.92 15.23 -10.58
N ALA A 90 -7.99 15.02 -9.82
CA ALA A 90 -9.19 15.86 -9.82
C ALA A 90 -9.12 16.97 -8.77
N ASN A 91 -9.98 17.97 -8.93
CA ASN A 91 -10.14 19.10 -8.00
C ASN A 91 -8.86 19.91 -7.77
N VAL A 92 -7.99 20.01 -8.78
CA VAL A 92 -6.87 20.98 -8.75
C VAL A 92 -7.46 22.39 -8.88
N PRO A 93 -7.24 23.32 -7.94
CA PRO A 93 -7.94 24.59 -7.95
C PRO A 93 -7.45 25.54 -9.05
N SER A 94 -8.31 26.45 -9.48
CA SER A 94 -8.02 27.50 -10.46
C SER A 94 -6.88 28.45 -10.06
N SER A 95 -6.53 28.51 -8.76
CA SER A 95 -5.36 29.21 -8.21
C SER A 95 -4.03 28.51 -8.50
N GLY A 96 -4.06 27.38 -9.21
CA GLY A 96 -2.88 26.67 -9.66
C GLY A 96 -2.33 25.67 -8.65
N PHE A 97 -1.09 25.25 -8.87
CA PHE A 97 -0.45 24.21 -8.07
C PHE A 97 1.08 24.31 -8.10
N ARG A 98 1.70 23.62 -7.16
CA ARG A 98 3.13 23.35 -7.13
C ARG A 98 3.35 21.85 -7.12
N LEU A 99 3.90 21.32 -8.21
CA LEU A 99 4.32 19.93 -8.34
C LEU A 99 5.78 19.81 -7.90
N LYS A 100 6.03 19.08 -6.82
CA LYS A 100 7.39 18.74 -6.38
C LYS A 100 7.73 17.37 -6.92
N VAL A 101 8.76 17.28 -7.75
CA VAL A 101 9.26 16.02 -8.32
C VAL A 101 10.60 15.73 -7.68
N ARG A 102 10.71 14.58 -7.01
CA ARG A 102 11.98 14.09 -6.46
C ARG A 102 12.31 12.77 -7.14
N VAL A 103 13.58 12.56 -7.44
CA VAL A 103 14.10 11.30 -7.94
C VAL A 103 14.93 10.70 -6.82
N TYR A 104 14.66 9.44 -6.50
CA TYR A 104 15.34 8.67 -5.47
C TYR A 104 15.98 7.44 -6.09
N ASP A 105 17.06 6.97 -5.48
CA ASP A 105 17.67 5.66 -5.71
C ASP A 105 17.07 4.68 -4.71
N GLU A 106 16.47 3.59 -5.17
CA GLU A 106 15.93 2.56 -4.29
C GLU A 106 17.05 1.68 -3.73
N ASP A 107 17.20 1.67 -2.41
CA ASP A 107 18.17 0.81 -1.70
C ASP A 107 17.41 -0.12 -0.75
N PRO A 108 17.28 -1.43 -1.09
CA PRO A 108 16.57 -2.40 -0.25
C PRO A 108 17.21 -2.63 1.13
N ALA A 109 18.52 -2.36 1.28
CA ALA A 109 19.28 -2.67 2.49
C ALA A 109 19.37 -1.48 3.46
N ASP A 110 19.26 -0.25 2.96
CA ASP A 110 19.40 0.98 3.75
C ASP A 110 18.22 1.96 3.50
N HIS A 111 18.51 3.22 3.19
CA HIS A 111 17.54 4.26 2.95
C HIS A 111 17.72 4.79 1.54
N ASP A 112 16.60 5.05 0.88
CA ASP A 112 16.63 5.58 -0.48
C ASP A 112 17.36 6.93 -0.55
N ASP A 113 18.35 7.00 -1.44
CA ASP A 113 19.20 8.18 -1.61
C ASP A 113 18.56 9.15 -2.61
N MET A 114 18.34 10.42 -2.23
CA MET A 114 17.75 11.40 -3.14
C MET A 114 18.76 11.81 -4.23
N LEU A 115 18.49 11.40 -5.47
CA LEU A 115 19.26 11.72 -6.68
C LEU A 115 19.03 13.14 -7.20
N GLY A 116 17.90 13.77 -6.83
CA GLY A 116 17.65 15.18 -7.12
C GLY A 116 16.19 15.59 -7.00
N LYS A 117 15.93 16.90 -7.05
CA LYS A 117 14.57 17.45 -7.02
C LYS A 117 14.35 18.60 -8.01
N ALA A 118 13.16 18.66 -8.59
CA ALA A 118 12.64 19.75 -9.38
C ALA A 118 11.30 20.23 -8.79
N HIS A 119 11.03 21.53 -8.87
CA HIS A 119 9.76 22.11 -8.47
C HIS A 119 9.15 22.84 -9.67
N ILE A 120 7.95 22.44 -10.06
CA ILE A 120 7.19 23.03 -11.15
C ILE A 120 6.04 23.80 -10.50
N THR A 121 5.89 25.09 -10.82
CA THR A 121 4.83 25.94 -10.26
C THR A 121 3.99 26.49 -11.39
N VAL A 122 2.70 26.20 -11.34
CA VAL A 122 1.68 26.76 -12.23
C VAL A 122 0.85 27.73 -11.38
N PRO A 123 0.87 29.04 -11.66
CA PRO A 123 0.27 30.05 -10.78
C PRO A 123 -1.25 30.19 -10.95
N SER A 124 -1.82 29.65 -12.03
CA SER A 124 -3.26 29.67 -12.28
C SER A 124 -3.63 28.60 -13.29
N LEU A 125 -4.85 28.09 -13.17
CA LEU A 125 -5.50 27.22 -14.15
C LEU A 125 -6.79 27.86 -14.62
N ASP A 126 -6.99 27.85 -15.92
CA ASP A 126 -8.23 28.25 -16.58
C ASP A 126 -8.58 27.23 -17.69
N ASP A 127 -9.75 27.40 -18.31
CA ASP A 127 -10.25 26.47 -19.34
C ASP A 127 -9.37 26.40 -20.59
N ASN A 128 -8.48 27.39 -20.80
CA ASN A 128 -7.58 27.48 -21.94
C ASN A 128 -6.12 27.20 -21.55
N TRP A 129 -5.87 26.72 -20.33
CA TRP A 129 -4.51 26.42 -19.90
C TRP A 129 -3.91 25.33 -20.79
N ALA A 130 -2.90 25.70 -21.57
CA ALA A 130 -2.30 24.85 -22.61
C ALA A 130 -1.55 23.64 -22.05
N GLY A 131 -1.32 23.60 -20.73
CA GLY A 131 -0.45 22.60 -20.13
C GLY A 131 1.02 22.78 -20.55
N PHE A 132 1.81 21.74 -20.36
CA PHE A 132 3.17 21.64 -20.88
C PHE A 132 3.46 20.20 -21.31
N MET A 133 4.19 20.03 -22.40
CA MET A 133 4.45 18.73 -23.01
C MET A 133 5.95 18.46 -23.11
N LYS A 134 6.38 17.34 -22.52
CA LYS A 134 7.75 16.83 -22.45
C LYS A 134 8.78 17.92 -22.12
N GLU A 135 8.48 18.75 -21.13
CA GLU A 135 9.41 19.77 -20.67
C GLU A 135 10.46 19.18 -19.72
N SER A 136 11.72 19.56 -19.93
CA SER A 136 12.85 19.14 -19.11
C SER A 136 13.14 20.14 -18.00
N TYR A 137 13.22 19.64 -16.77
CA TYR A 137 13.51 20.43 -15.57
C TYR A 137 14.81 19.96 -14.93
N LYS A 138 15.71 20.91 -14.67
CA LYS A 138 16.98 20.63 -13.99
C LYS A 138 16.75 20.17 -12.56
N LEU A 139 17.32 19.03 -12.23
CA LEU A 139 17.35 18.51 -10.88
C LEU A 139 18.35 19.32 -10.05
N THR A 140 17.95 19.63 -8.83
CA THR A 140 18.80 20.30 -7.84
C THR A 140 19.07 19.37 -6.68
N LEU A 141 20.27 19.46 -6.10
CA LEU A 141 20.80 18.54 -5.08
C LEU A 141 20.84 19.17 -3.68
N ARG A 142 20.19 20.32 -3.45
CA ARG A 142 20.46 21.16 -2.28
C ARG A 142 20.14 20.52 -0.91
N ASP A 143 19.49 19.35 -0.88
CA ASP A 143 19.20 18.58 0.35
C ASP A 143 19.74 17.12 0.29
N SER A 144 20.79 16.85 -0.49
CA SER A 144 21.32 15.47 -0.68
C SER A 144 21.99 14.94 0.59
N SER A 145 21.90 13.62 0.82
CA SER A 145 22.56 12.92 1.94
C SER A 145 24.08 13.19 1.96
N LYS A 146 24.70 13.20 3.15
CA LYS A 146 26.17 13.33 3.28
C LYS A 146 26.91 12.25 2.47
N ARG A 147 26.28 11.08 2.32
CA ARG A 147 26.74 9.94 1.51
C ARG A 147 26.73 10.27 0.02
N ALA A 148 25.62 10.74 -0.54
CA ALA A 148 25.56 11.17 -1.94
C ALA A 148 26.59 12.27 -2.28
N LEU A 149 26.84 13.20 -1.35
CA LEU A 149 27.91 14.20 -1.47
C LEU A 149 29.32 13.58 -1.46
N PHE A 150 29.56 12.58 -0.61
CA PHE A 150 30.82 11.84 -0.54
C PHE A 150 31.06 10.99 -1.80
N ILE A 151 30.08 10.19 -2.20
CA ILE A 151 30.08 9.40 -3.45
C ILE A 151 30.45 10.31 -4.63
N ARG A 152 29.86 11.50 -4.67
CA ARG A 152 30.13 12.49 -5.71
C ARG A 152 31.55 13.07 -5.65
N ALA A 153 32.09 13.32 -4.46
CA ALA A 153 33.47 13.75 -4.31
C ALA A 153 34.43 12.68 -4.85
N VAL A 154 34.18 11.41 -4.51
CA VAL A 154 34.92 10.24 -5.00
C VAL A 154 34.81 10.13 -6.53
N ALA A 155 33.60 10.11 -7.09
CA ALA A 155 33.37 10.02 -8.53
C ALA A 155 34.02 11.18 -9.32
N ARG A 156 34.09 12.38 -8.72
CA ARG A 156 34.80 13.54 -9.30
C ARG A 156 36.31 13.35 -9.28
N CYS A 157 36.87 12.80 -8.19
CA CYS A 157 38.30 12.50 -8.08
C CYS A 157 38.74 11.43 -9.11
N PHE A 158 37.87 10.47 -9.43
CA PHE A 158 38.11 9.46 -10.47
C PHE A 158 37.74 9.91 -11.89
N GLY A 159 37.36 11.18 -12.09
CA GLY A 159 37.05 11.73 -13.42
C GLY A 159 35.77 11.18 -14.07
N VAL A 160 34.95 10.44 -13.32
CA VAL A 160 33.75 9.74 -13.79
C VAL A 160 32.60 10.72 -14.08
N VAL A 161 32.51 11.84 -13.35
CA VAL A 161 31.42 12.82 -13.48
C VAL A 161 31.97 14.22 -13.76
N LYS A 162 31.85 14.71 -15.00
CA LYS A 162 32.42 16.01 -15.42
C LYS A 162 31.57 17.25 -15.06
N LYS A 163 30.24 17.15 -14.92
CA LYS A 163 29.32 18.20 -14.43
C LYS A 163 27.94 17.57 -14.17
N PHE A 164 27.29 17.86 -13.04
CA PHE A 164 25.93 17.40 -12.77
C PHE A 164 24.94 18.26 -13.56
N GLN A 165 24.21 17.61 -14.47
CA GLN A 165 23.16 18.19 -15.30
C GLN A 165 21.95 17.25 -15.31
N GLY A 166 21.64 16.64 -14.17
CA GLY A 166 20.48 15.76 -14.09
C GLY A 166 19.21 16.51 -14.45
N GLU A 167 18.39 15.95 -15.32
CA GLU A 167 17.12 16.54 -15.75
C GLU A 167 16.00 15.52 -15.63
N VAL A 168 14.78 16.00 -15.36
CA VAL A 168 13.56 15.20 -15.37
C VAL A 168 12.58 15.78 -16.38
N THR A 169 11.99 14.91 -17.21
CA THR A 169 11.05 15.27 -18.27
C THR A 169 9.63 15.00 -17.81
N VAL A 170 8.79 16.05 -17.77
CA VAL A 170 7.42 15.97 -17.23
C VAL A 170 6.45 16.64 -18.20
N SER A 171 5.21 16.17 -18.23
CA SER A 171 4.07 16.84 -18.88
C SER A 171 2.93 17.06 -17.90
N ALA A 172 2.13 18.08 -18.16
CA ALA A 172 0.85 18.26 -17.51
C ALA A 172 -0.17 18.72 -18.55
N GLU A 173 -1.30 18.03 -18.62
CA GLU A 173 -2.37 18.27 -19.57
C GLU A 173 -3.67 18.57 -18.81
N LEU A 174 -4.42 19.58 -19.27
CA LEU A 174 -5.76 19.86 -18.77
C LEU A 174 -6.76 18.88 -19.40
N LEU A 175 -7.42 18.06 -18.59
CA LEU A 175 -8.49 17.18 -19.07
C LEU A 175 -9.87 17.86 -19.06
N GLY A 176 -9.98 18.99 -18.35
CA GLY A 176 -11.20 19.78 -18.25
C GLY A 176 -11.52 20.18 -16.81
N ARG A 177 -12.68 20.79 -16.62
CA ARG A 177 -13.21 21.06 -15.27
C ARG A 177 -13.57 19.74 -14.60
N THR A 178 -13.24 19.59 -13.32
CA THR A 178 -13.68 18.45 -12.55
C THR A 178 -15.20 18.51 -12.43
N GLU A 179 -15.87 17.42 -12.81
CA GLU A 179 -17.31 17.31 -12.64
C GLU A 179 -17.63 17.35 -11.15
N ASN A 180 -18.43 18.35 -10.73
CA ASN A 180 -19.01 18.40 -9.39
C ASN A 180 -20.06 17.29 -9.26
N LYS A 181 -19.61 16.03 -9.20
CA LYS A 181 -20.44 14.98 -8.62
C LYS A 181 -20.68 15.44 -7.18
N ASN A 182 -21.89 15.29 -6.66
CA ASN A 182 -22.19 15.58 -5.25
C ASN A 182 -21.50 14.55 -4.32
N ASP A 183 -20.19 14.34 -4.52
CA ASP A 183 -19.33 13.39 -3.82
C ASP A 183 -18.87 13.91 -2.45
N GLY A 184 -19.27 15.15 -2.11
CA GLY A 184 -18.93 15.80 -0.85
C GLY A 184 -17.46 16.21 -0.72
N GLN A 185 -16.66 16.09 -1.79
CA GLN A 185 -15.20 16.31 -1.79
C GLN A 185 -14.78 17.68 -2.34
N ASN A 186 -15.75 18.57 -2.55
CA ASN A 186 -15.51 19.97 -2.93
C ASN A 186 -14.53 20.63 -1.94
N GLY A 187 -13.32 20.93 -2.40
CA GLY A 187 -12.25 21.50 -1.57
C GLY A 187 -11.08 20.57 -1.28
N LYS A 188 -11.07 19.34 -1.80
CA LYS A 188 -9.93 18.42 -1.70
C LYS A 188 -9.57 17.87 -3.08
N ALA A 189 -8.28 17.94 -3.43
CA ALA A 189 -7.74 17.25 -4.61
C ALA A 189 -7.49 15.77 -4.30
N TYR A 190 -7.72 14.90 -5.28
CA TYR A 190 -7.60 13.45 -5.12
C TYR A 190 -7.22 12.77 -6.44
N THR A 191 -6.62 11.58 -6.32
CA THR A 191 -6.22 10.76 -7.47
C THR A 191 -7.44 10.10 -8.11
N LEU A 192 -7.62 10.30 -9.42
CA LEU A 192 -8.63 9.60 -10.23
C LEU A 192 -8.09 8.31 -10.84
N GLY A 193 -6.81 8.29 -11.20
CA GLY A 193 -6.18 7.14 -11.82
C GLY A 193 -4.84 7.48 -12.48
N PRO A 194 -4.28 6.58 -13.31
CA PRO A 194 -4.74 5.21 -13.58
C PRO A 194 -4.88 4.35 -12.32
N VAL A 195 -5.72 3.32 -12.37
CA VAL A 195 -5.90 2.36 -11.25
C VAL A 195 -4.70 1.44 -11.23
N ARG A 196 -3.77 1.69 -10.31
CA ARG A 196 -2.51 0.96 -10.15
C ARG A 196 -2.66 -0.20 -9.18
N TRP A 197 -1.89 -1.26 -9.41
CA TRP A 197 -1.73 -2.33 -8.45
C TRP A 197 -0.26 -2.77 -8.39
N CYS A 198 0.19 -3.14 -7.20
CA CYS A 198 1.53 -3.64 -6.95
C CYS A 198 1.46 -4.84 -6.00
N ARG A 199 2.27 -5.86 -6.28
CA ARG A 199 2.52 -7.01 -5.42
C ARG A 199 4.01 -7.02 -5.11
N HIS A 200 4.32 -6.77 -3.84
CA HIS A 200 5.66 -6.74 -3.30
C HIS A 200 5.97 -8.09 -2.65
N TYR A 201 7.18 -8.58 -2.87
CA TYR A 201 7.71 -9.75 -2.19
C TYR A 201 8.84 -9.31 -1.27
N SER A 202 8.73 -9.66 0.02
CA SER A 202 9.76 -9.35 1.00
C SER A 202 10.42 -10.64 1.50
N PRO A 203 11.74 -10.81 1.34
CA PRO A 203 12.45 -12.03 1.72
C PRO A 203 12.60 -12.24 3.24
N ILE A 204 12.16 -11.29 4.09
CA ILE A 204 12.74 -11.12 5.44
C ILE A 204 11.94 -11.80 6.57
N LEU A 205 10.79 -12.41 6.31
CA LEU A 205 9.99 -13.03 7.38
C LEU A 205 10.23 -14.52 7.60
N GLY A 206 11.19 -15.13 6.90
CA GLY A 206 11.58 -16.53 7.12
C GLY A 206 12.46 -16.78 8.35
N ARG A 207 13.22 -15.80 8.85
CA ARG A 207 14.18 -16.00 9.96
C ARG A 207 13.73 -15.44 11.32
N LEU A 208 12.82 -14.48 11.38
CA LEU A 208 12.32 -13.92 12.66
C LEU A 208 11.41 -14.89 13.44
N ALA A 209 10.90 -15.94 12.79
CA ALA A 209 10.08 -16.98 13.42
C ALA A 209 10.90 -18.04 14.19
N ASN A 210 12.23 -17.94 14.24
CA ASN A 210 13.11 -19.00 14.77
C ASN A 210 13.91 -18.61 16.02
N ILE A 211 13.41 -17.69 16.85
CA ILE A 211 13.93 -17.49 18.22
C ILE A 211 12.87 -17.94 19.22
N LYS A 212 12.87 -19.23 19.53
CA LYS A 212 12.48 -19.74 20.84
C LYS A 212 13.70 -20.43 21.42
N GLU A 213 14.36 -19.77 22.36
CA GLU A 213 15.29 -20.43 23.28
C GLU A 213 14.54 -21.59 23.98
N PRO A 214 15.05 -22.82 23.94
CA PRO A 214 14.62 -23.85 24.89
C PRO A 214 15.27 -23.54 26.24
N SER A 215 14.42 -23.51 27.27
CA SER A 215 14.76 -23.51 28.69
C SER A 215 15.99 -24.38 29.00
N GLU A 216 16.94 -23.83 29.76
CA GLU A 216 18.02 -24.57 30.39
C GLU A 216 17.47 -25.78 31.16
N GLY A 217 18.04 -26.95 30.91
CA GLY A 217 17.77 -28.14 31.70
C GLY A 217 17.74 -29.45 30.93
N ASP A 218 18.78 -29.80 30.17
CA ASP A 218 19.19 -31.21 30.12
C ASP A 218 20.67 -31.38 29.73
N THR A 219 21.43 -31.93 30.68
CA THR A 219 22.83 -32.34 30.53
C THR A 219 22.96 -33.58 29.63
N ARG A 220 23.72 -33.48 28.52
CA ARG A 220 24.63 -34.53 28.00
C ARG A 220 25.44 -34.06 26.78
N SER A 221 26.74 -34.35 26.82
CA SER A 221 27.79 -34.05 25.83
C SER A 221 27.67 -34.85 24.51
N PRO A 222 28.44 -34.50 23.45
CA PRO A 222 28.01 -34.54 22.06
C PRO A 222 28.41 -35.82 21.31
N SER A 223 27.54 -36.29 20.42
CA SER A 223 27.90 -37.21 19.34
C SER A 223 27.69 -36.52 17.99
N ALA A 224 28.76 -36.56 17.20
CA ALA A 224 28.85 -36.09 15.83
C ALA A 224 27.89 -36.84 14.90
N ASP A 225 27.68 -36.25 13.73
CA ASP A 225 26.92 -36.75 12.58
C ASP A 225 25.40 -36.58 12.64
N LYS A 226 24.95 -35.39 12.26
CA LYS A 226 23.78 -35.15 11.39
C LYS A 226 23.81 -33.71 10.88
N LYS A 227 24.51 -33.47 9.77
CA LYS A 227 24.23 -32.32 8.88
C LYS A 227 22.89 -32.59 8.19
N HIS A 228 21.78 -32.36 8.88
CA HIS A 228 20.58 -31.95 8.18
C HIS A 228 20.76 -30.46 7.87
N GLN A 229 21.04 -30.17 6.59
CA GLN A 229 20.67 -28.87 6.04
C GLN A 229 19.18 -28.71 6.32
N GLN A 230 18.83 -27.98 7.38
CA GLN A 230 17.51 -27.38 7.48
C GLN A 230 17.41 -26.48 6.26
N GLU A 231 16.69 -26.92 5.23
CA GLU A 231 16.18 -26.03 4.20
C GLU A 231 15.49 -24.89 4.94
N VAL A 232 16.10 -23.71 4.87
CA VAL A 232 15.50 -22.48 5.34
C VAL A 232 14.23 -22.33 4.52
N GLN A 233 13.08 -22.66 5.10
CA GLN A 233 11.78 -22.42 4.47
C GLN A 233 11.70 -20.91 4.22
N LYS A 234 11.96 -20.50 2.97
CA LYS A 234 11.83 -19.11 2.53
C LYS A 234 10.34 -18.79 2.55
N TYR A 235 9.85 -18.22 3.65
CA TYR A 235 8.51 -17.65 3.71
C TYR A 235 8.47 -16.44 2.78
N ASN A 236 7.79 -16.57 1.65
CA ASN A 236 7.61 -15.47 0.71
C ASN A 236 6.48 -14.56 1.21
N PHE A 237 6.83 -13.51 1.94
CA PHE A 237 5.86 -12.55 2.43
C PHE A 237 5.36 -11.68 1.27
N GLN A 238 4.04 -11.64 1.09
CA GLN A 238 3.39 -10.86 0.04
C GLN A 238 2.67 -9.64 0.63
N ALA A 239 3.00 -8.46 0.13
CA ALA A 239 2.26 -7.23 0.38
C ALA A 239 1.65 -6.67 -0.89
N ASN A 240 0.41 -6.20 -0.80
CA ASN A 240 -0.33 -5.71 -1.95
C ASN A 240 -0.68 -4.24 -1.77
N GLU A 241 -0.58 -3.48 -2.85
CA GLU A 241 -1.14 -2.14 -3.01
C GLU A 241 -2.13 -2.15 -4.18
N PHE A 242 -3.31 -1.57 -3.99
CA PHE A 242 -4.36 -1.49 -5.01
C PHE A 242 -5.03 -0.11 -4.92
N GLN A 243 -4.78 0.74 -5.92
CA GLN A 243 -5.33 2.09 -5.99
C GLN A 243 -6.78 2.01 -6.45
N LEU A 244 -7.74 2.25 -5.56
CA LEU A 244 -9.15 2.32 -5.93
C LEU A 244 -9.46 3.62 -6.68
N PRO A 245 -10.43 3.60 -7.60
CA PRO A 245 -10.90 4.82 -8.26
C PRO A 245 -11.53 5.75 -7.21
N GLY A 246 -10.92 6.92 -7.04
CA GLY A 246 -11.27 7.89 -6.01
C GLY A 246 -12.29 8.94 -6.46
N PRO A 247 -12.85 9.71 -5.52
CA PRO A 247 -12.41 9.81 -4.13
C PRO A 247 -13.09 8.79 -3.20
N VAL A 248 -12.43 8.46 -2.08
CA VAL A 248 -13.13 7.82 -0.94
C VAL A 248 -14.26 8.74 -0.46
N PRO A 249 -15.38 8.24 0.09
CA PRO A 249 -16.40 9.11 0.68
C PRO A 249 -15.82 9.99 1.79
N ALA A 250 -16.25 11.25 1.85
CA ALA A 250 -15.67 12.26 2.74
C ALA A 250 -15.79 11.87 4.23
N GLU A 251 -16.84 11.15 4.60
CA GLU A 251 -17.11 10.69 5.97
C GLU A 251 -16.24 9.51 6.40
N LEU A 252 -15.52 8.85 5.48
CA LEU A 252 -14.51 7.87 5.84
C LEU A 252 -13.24 8.62 6.25
N TYR A 253 -13.20 9.02 7.52
CA TYR A 253 -12.13 9.84 8.07
C TYR A 253 -11.86 9.48 9.54
N HIS A 254 -10.72 8.83 9.77
CA HIS A 254 -10.38 8.25 11.06
C HIS A 254 -8.94 8.61 11.45
N ARG A 255 -8.80 9.20 12.64
CA ARG A 255 -7.53 9.48 13.29
C ARG A 255 -7.05 8.23 14.03
N PHE A 256 -5.73 8.03 14.07
CA PHE A 256 -5.15 7.02 14.95
C PHE A 256 -5.58 7.22 16.42
N VAL A 257 -5.64 6.12 17.17
CA VAL A 257 -6.06 6.07 18.57
C VAL A 257 -4.84 6.08 19.47
N GLU A 258 -4.79 7.02 20.41
CA GLU A 258 -3.72 7.19 21.40
C GLU A 258 -3.93 6.22 22.59
N PHE A 259 -3.87 4.91 22.35
CA PHE A 259 -4.11 3.91 23.41
C PHE A 259 -2.90 3.70 24.34
N ARG A 260 -1.70 4.17 23.98
CA ARG A 260 -0.49 4.15 24.83
C ARG A 260 0.36 5.41 24.63
N PRO A 261 1.07 5.89 25.67
CA PRO A 261 1.96 7.05 25.55
C PRO A 261 3.07 6.90 24.49
N TRP A 262 3.55 5.68 24.24
CA TRP A 262 4.54 5.42 23.19
C TRP A 262 3.95 5.55 21.78
N VAL A 263 2.65 5.22 21.59
CA VAL A 263 1.94 5.40 20.31
C VAL A 263 1.81 6.88 20.00
N LYS A 264 1.43 7.71 20.98
CA LYS A 264 1.46 9.17 20.82
C LYS A 264 2.83 9.64 20.32
N ARG A 265 3.92 9.16 20.93
CA ARG A 265 5.30 9.49 20.53
C ARG A 265 5.70 9.03 19.11
N MET A 266 5.05 7.99 18.56
CA MET A 266 5.26 7.58 17.16
C MET A 266 4.70 8.59 16.17
N PHE A 267 3.52 9.15 16.50
CA PHE A 267 2.78 10.05 15.61
C PHE A 267 3.04 11.54 15.90
N THR A 268 3.45 11.90 17.12
CA THR A 268 3.86 13.26 17.49
C THR A 268 5.37 13.35 17.43
N THR A 269 5.91 13.98 16.38
CA THR A 269 7.35 14.12 16.08
C THR A 269 8.09 15.08 17.05
N THR A 270 7.81 15.00 18.35
CA THR A 270 8.41 15.88 19.37
C THR A 270 9.58 15.18 20.06
N GLY A 271 10.78 15.74 19.92
CA GLY A 271 12.02 15.28 20.57
C GLY A 271 12.84 14.29 19.74
N PHE A 272 14.12 14.12 20.10
CA PHE A 272 15.09 13.28 19.38
C PHE A 272 14.65 11.80 19.28
N GLN A 273 14.12 11.25 20.37
CA GLN A 273 13.62 9.87 20.41
C GLN A 273 12.39 9.66 19.50
N GLY A 274 11.48 10.65 19.41
CA GLY A 274 10.31 10.57 18.53
C GLY A 274 10.68 10.63 17.04
N VAL A 275 11.67 11.46 16.69
CA VAL A 275 12.21 11.53 15.31
C VAL A 275 12.92 10.23 14.92
N LEU A 276 13.72 9.65 15.82
CA LEU A 276 14.41 8.38 15.55
C LEU A 276 13.41 7.23 15.41
N LEU A 277 12.41 7.16 16.30
CA LEU A 277 11.35 6.16 16.23
C LEU A 277 10.58 6.30 14.92
N GLY A 278 10.09 7.50 14.57
CA GLY A 278 9.39 7.74 13.31
C GLY A 278 10.20 7.30 12.09
N LYS A 279 11.51 7.59 12.05
CA LYS A 279 12.40 7.12 10.97
C LYS A 279 12.47 5.60 10.88
N ALA A 280 12.61 4.90 12.01
CA ALA A 280 12.64 3.44 12.04
C ALA A 280 11.32 2.84 11.52
N LEU A 281 10.18 3.47 11.85
CA LEU A 281 8.87 3.01 11.39
C LEU A 281 8.68 3.20 9.88
N HIS A 282 9.06 4.36 9.34
CA HIS A 282 9.04 4.59 7.89
C HIS A 282 9.97 3.61 7.15
N HIS A 283 11.13 3.30 7.72
CA HIS A 283 12.03 2.29 7.15
C HIS A 283 11.39 0.89 7.13
N GLN A 284 10.62 0.50 8.16
CA GLN A 284 9.87 -0.76 8.14
C GLN A 284 8.78 -0.78 7.05
N HIS A 285 8.05 0.33 6.86
CA HIS A 285 7.10 0.46 5.75
C HIS A 285 7.81 0.28 4.40
N ASN A 286 8.91 1.01 4.19
CA ASN A 286 9.67 0.95 2.95
C ASN A 286 10.22 -0.46 2.67
N ARG A 287 10.64 -1.22 3.68
CA ARG A 287 11.10 -2.61 3.49
C ARG A 287 10.01 -3.59 3.03
N VAL A 288 8.75 -3.26 3.31
CA VAL A 288 7.59 -4.07 2.89
C VAL A 288 7.10 -3.65 1.51
N TYR A 289 7.13 -2.36 1.23
CA TYR A 289 6.57 -1.73 0.02
C TYR A 289 7.62 -1.22 -0.97
N ASN A 290 8.88 -1.64 -0.83
CA ASN A 290 9.92 -1.34 -1.81
C ASN A 290 9.62 -2.09 -3.12
N PHE A 291 10.11 -1.54 -4.23
CA PHE A 291 10.10 -2.23 -5.51
C PHE A 291 11.40 -3.00 -5.65
N SER A 292 11.49 -4.11 -4.94
CA SER A 292 12.50 -5.14 -5.21
C SER A 292 12.38 -5.63 -6.66
N ARG A 293 13.41 -6.30 -7.16
CA ARG A 293 13.39 -6.89 -8.53
C ARG A 293 12.23 -7.87 -8.76
N ASP A 294 11.71 -8.46 -7.69
CA ASP A 294 10.58 -9.39 -7.74
C ASP A 294 9.23 -8.68 -7.74
N THR A 295 9.19 -7.37 -7.51
CA THR A 295 7.92 -6.62 -7.41
C THR A 295 7.20 -6.61 -8.73
N VAL A 296 5.99 -7.17 -8.73
CA VAL A 296 5.11 -7.21 -9.91
C VAL A 296 4.10 -6.09 -9.79
N TRP A 297 3.92 -5.32 -10.85
CA TRP A 297 3.03 -4.18 -10.86
C TRP A 297 2.33 -4.02 -12.20
N GLY A 298 1.25 -3.26 -12.21
CA GLY A 298 0.51 -2.92 -13.40
C GLY A 298 -0.53 -1.84 -13.14
N HIS A 299 -1.28 -1.50 -14.16
CA HIS A 299 -2.34 -0.51 -14.05
C HIS A 299 -3.47 -0.77 -15.04
N PHE A 300 -4.63 -0.21 -14.74
CA PHE A 300 -5.76 -0.09 -15.65
C PHE A 300 -5.94 1.38 -16.01
N PRO A 301 -6.09 1.72 -17.30
CA PRO A 301 -6.18 3.12 -17.73
C PRO A 301 -7.43 3.82 -17.17
N GLN A 302 -8.51 3.06 -16.96
CA GLN A 302 -9.77 3.55 -16.40
C GLN A 302 -10.37 2.48 -15.46
N GLY A 303 -11.19 2.94 -14.53
CA GLY A 303 -11.96 2.11 -13.61
C GLY A 303 -13.21 2.85 -13.14
N PRO A 304 -14.18 2.17 -12.52
CA PRO A 304 -14.20 0.74 -12.16
C PRO A 304 -14.39 -0.22 -13.35
N SER A 305 -13.88 -1.45 -13.27
CA SER A 305 -14.08 -2.49 -14.30
C SER A 305 -14.04 -3.91 -13.72
N GLU A 306 -14.58 -4.89 -14.44
CA GLU A 306 -14.57 -6.30 -14.02
C GLU A 306 -13.14 -6.85 -13.93
N GLU A 307 -12.25 -6.45 -14.84
CA GLU A 307 -10.84 -6.86 -14.84
C GLU A 307 -10.08 -6.36 -13.60
N MET A 308 -10.45 -5.19 -13.08
CA MET A 308 -9.94 -4.70 -11.79
C MET A 308 -10.39 -5.61 -10.64
N THR A 309 -11.65 -6.03 -10.64
CA THR A 309 -12.19 -6.95 -9.63
C THR A 309 -11.48 -8.30 -9.69
N LYS A 310 -11.29 -8.86 -10.88
CA LYS A 310 -10.50 -10.09 -11.09
C LYS A 310 -9.07 -9.92 -10.58
N LYS A 311 -8.45 -8.78 -10.83
CA LYS A 311 -7.10 -8.51 -10.32
C LYS A 311 -7.06 -8.41 -8.80
N PHE A 312 -8.04 -7.77 -8.17
CA PHE A 312 -8.18 -7.78 -6.72
C PHE A 312 -8.33 -9.20 -6.17
N LEU A 313 -9.19 -10.03 -6.78
CA LEU A 313 -9.36 -11.43 -6.42
C LEU A 313 -8.06 -12.23 -6.59
N GLU A 314 -7.28 -11.98 -7.64
CA GLU A 314 -5.97 -12.58 -7.84
C GLU A 314 -4.97 -12.18 -6.75
N LEU A 315 -4.91 -10.89 -6.36
CA LEU A 315 -4.07 -10.42 -5.25
C LEU A 315 -4.49 -11.03 -3.90
N ALA A 316 -5.78 -11.39 -3.76
CA ALA A 316 -6.35 -12.07 -2.60
C ALA A 316 -6.54 -13.59 -2.79
N HIS A 317 -5.89 -14.18 -3.80
CA HIS A 317 -5.84 -15.61 -4.08
C HIS A 317 -7.20 -16.30 -4.28
N TYR A 318 -8.20 -15.63 -4.87
CA TYR A 318 -9.50 -16.23 -5.23
C TYR A 318 -10.10 -17.09 -4.10
N ALA A 319 -10.05 -16.57 -2.86
CA ALA A 319 -10.52 -17.21 -1.64
C ALA A 319 -9.87 -18.58 -1.30
N GLN A 320 -8.67 -18.86 -1.79
CA GLN A 320 -7.94 -20.10 -1.52
C GLN A 320 -7.18 -20.06 -0.19
N GLY A 321 -7.08 -21.23 0.47
CA GLY A 321 -6.20 -21.43 1.63
C GLY A 321 -6.70 -20.77 2.91
N GLY A 322 -7.99 -20.42 3.00
CA GLY A 322 -8.59 -19.86 4.21
C GLY A 322 -7.95 -18.57 4.72
N ARG A 323 -7.46 -17.72 3.82
CA ARG A 323 -6.65 -16.54 4.16
C ARG A 323 -7.50 -15.40 4.73
N ILE A 324 -6.92 -14.70 5.71
CA ILE A 324 -7.44 -13.46 6.28
C ILE A 324 -6.38 -12.39 6.00
N PHE A 325 -6.80 -11.18 5.65
CA PHE A 325 -5.91 -10.08 5.31
C PHE A 325 -6.10 -8.93 6.28
N THR A 326 -5.02 -8.33 6.75
CA THR A 326 -5.05 -7.03 7.42
C THR A 326 -5.00 -5.95 6.36
N TYR A 327 -5.79 -4.88 6.52
CA TYR A 327 -5.83 -3.82 5.51
C TYR A 327 -5.94 -2.40 6.05
N ILE A 328 -5.57 -1.45 5.18
CA ILE A 328 -5.84 -0.01 5.29
C ILE A 328 -6.28 0.54 3.93
N ILE A 329 -7.23 1.47 3.97
CA ILE A 329 -7.57 2.35 2.86
C ILE A 329 -7.14 3.78 3.27
N THR A 330 -6.24 4.36 2.48
CA THR A 330 -5.75 5.73 2.70
C THR A 330 -6.80 6.77 2.30
N LEU A 331 -6.57 8.04 2.67
CA LEU A 331 -7.43 9.16 2.26
C LEU A 331 -7.41 9.45 0.75
N ASP A 332 -6.50 8.83 0.00
CA ASP A 332 -6.40 8.92 -1.45
C ASP A 332 -6.78 7.59 -2.12
N ALA A 333 -7.63 6.79 -1.48
CA ALA A 333 -8.18 5.54 -2.01
C ALA A 333 -7.17 4.42 -2.30
N LEU A 334 -5.91 4.56 -1.89
CA LEU A 334 -4.94 3.46 -1.94
C LEU A 334 -5.27 2.39 -0.88
N TRP A 335 -5.59 1.18 -1.32
CA TRP A 335 -5.84 0.03 -0.47
C TRP A 335 -4.55 -0.80 -0.33
N ARG A 336 -4.06 -0.91 0.90
CA ARG A 336 -2.89 -1.70 1.26
C ARG A 336 -3.30 -2.89 2.11
N PHE A 337 -2.83 -4.09 1.77
CA PHE A 337 -3.15 -5.28 2.55
C PHE A 337 -2.10 -6.39 2.43
N THR A 338 -1.98 -7.19 3.49
CA THR A 338 -1.15 -8.41 3.58
C THR A 338 -1.92 -9.49 4.33
N GLU A 339 -1.55 -10.76 4.14
CA GLU A 339 -2.21 -11.87 4.86
C GLU A 339 -1.92 -11.83 6.36
N THR A 340 -2.94 -11.70 7.20
CA THR A 340 -2.83 -11.75 8.67
C THR A 340 -2.15 -13.04 9.14
N GLY A 341 -0.93 -12.91 9.66
CA GLY A 341 -0.18 -14.00 10.29
C GLY A 341 0.73 -13.51 11.43
N PRO A 342 1.23 -14.44 12.27
CA PRO A 342 2.23 -14.14 13.29
C PRO A 342 3.54 -13.63 12.68
N GLN A 343 3.82 -13.92 11.41
CA GLN A 343 4.98 -13.35 10.72
C GLN A 343 4.92 -11.82 10.63
N ILE A 344 3.74 -11.19 10.65
CA ILE A 344 3.63 -9.72 10.52
C ILE A 344 3.85 -9.01 11.86
N SER A 345 3.83 -9.71 13.00
CA SER A 345 4.18 -9.07 14.28
C SER A 345 5.69 -8.83 14.33
N ILE A 346 6.12 -7.75 13.68
CA ILE A 346 7.46 -7.18 13.82
C ILE A 346 7.44 -6.36 15.12
N ASP A 347 8.46 -6.54 15.96
CA ASP A 347 8.58 -6.19 17.39
C ASP A 347 8.25 -4.74 17.84
N MET A 348 7.72 -3.86 16.98
CA MET A 348 7.39 -2.48 17.35
C MET A 348 6.12 -1.88 16.72
N LEU A 349 5.52 -2.48 15.68
CA LEU A 349 4.37 -1.92 14.96
C LEU A 349 3.12 -2.78 15.06
N SER A 350 1.95 -2.14 15.15
CA SER A 350 0.72 -2.82 14.73
C SER A 350 0.76 -2.98 13.21
N LYS A 351 0.16 -4.06 12.70
CA LYS A 351 0.04 -4.33 11.27
C LYS A 351 -0.56 -3.13 10.51
N HIS A 352 -1.56 -2.48 11.09
CA HIS A 352 -2.18 -1.27 10.55
C HIS A 352 -1.20 -0.10 10.48
N THR A 353 -0.44 0.21 11.54
CA THR A 353 0.53 1.31 11.48
C THR A 353 1.56 1.10 10.38
N MET A 354 2.02 -0.15 10.16
CA MET A 354 2.92 -0.50 9.06
C MET A 354 2.30 -0.23 7.67
N HIS A 355 1.05 -0.63 7.43
CA HIS A 355 0.37 -0.33 6.16
C HIS A 355 0.14 1.18 5.92
N SER A 356 -0.11 1.93 7.00
CA SER A 356 -0.43 3.36 6.90
C SER A 356 0.76 4.26 6.60
N ASP A 357 1.98 3.72 6.58
CA ASP A 357 3.22 4.53 6.62
C ASP A 357 3.18 5.55 7.79
N VAL A 358 2.68 5.11 8.95
CA VAL A 358 2.50 5.94 10.15
C VAL A 358 1.62 7.18 9.89
N SER A 359 0.68 7.11 8.93
CA SER A 359 -0.25 8.20 8.67
C SER A 359 -1.19 8.44 9.86
N ILE A 360 -1.32 9.69 10.29
CA ILE A 360 -2.21 10.07 11.41
C ILE A 360 -3.67 9.87 11.04
N TYR A 361 -4.03 10.13 9.78
CA TYR A 361 -5.38 9.98 9.26
C TYR A 361 -5.42 8.96 8.11
N ILE A 362 -6.47 8.16 8.12
CA ILE A 362 -6.81 7.19 7.06
C ILE A 362 -8.30 7.23 6.76
N ALA A 363 -8.72 6.58 5.68
CA ALA A 363 -10.14 6.44 5.38
C ALA A 363 -10.78 5.33 6.22
N PHE A 364 -10.18 4.13 6.20
CA PHE A 364 -10.70 2.96 6.93
C PHE A 364 -9.62 1.88 7.11
N SER A 365 -9.81 0.96 8.06
CA SER A 365 -8.91 -0.16 8.32
C SER A 365 -9.56 -1.29 9.10
N GLY A 366 -9.02 -2.50 8.99
CA GLY A 366 -9.52 -3.68 9.69
C GLY A 366 -8.89 -4.95 9.17
N GLU A 367 -9.68 -6.02 9.13
CA GLU A 367 -9.37 -7.27 8.45
C GLU A 367 -10.45 -7.63 7.43
N PHE A 368 -10.09 -8.46 6.44
CA PHE A 368 -11.05 -9.01 5.49
C PHE A 368 -10.67 -10.43 5.07
N PHE A 369 -11.62 -11.15 4.48
CA PHE A 369 -11.37 -12.40 3.77
C PHE A 369 -12.41 -12.58 2.66
N LEU A 370 -12.11 -13.49 1.73
CA LEU A 370 -13.02 -13.86 0.65
C LEU A 370 -13.71 -15.20 0.96
N ARG A 371 -14.94 -15.37 0.45
CA ARG A 371 -15.66 -16.64 0.42
C ARG A 371 -16.13 -16.94 -1.00
N ARG A 372 -16.12 -18.21 -1.38
CA ARG A 372 -16.75 -18.69 -2.62
C ARG A 372 -18.23 -18.99 -2.40
N LEU A 373 -19.03 -18.54 -3.35
CA LEU A 373 -20.47 -18.70 -3.40
C LEU A 373 -20.83 -19.76 -4.45
N LYS A 374 -21.66 -20.73 -4.05
CA LYS A 374 -22.10 -21.82 -4.93
C LYS A 374 -23.02 -21.35 -6.07
N HIS A 375 -23.76 -20.27 -5.85
CA HIS A 375 -24.76 -19.76 -6.80
C HIS A 375 -24.63 -18.25 -7.01
N PRO A 376 -23.91 -17.77 -8.03
CA PRO A 376 -23.52 -16.35 -8.19
C PRO A 376 -24.66 -15.33 -8.12
N ARG A 377 -25.83 -15.72 -8.65
CA ARG A 377 -27.02 -14.87 -8.76
C ARG A 377 -27.90 -14.87 -7.52
N ARG A 378 -27.59 -15.70 -6.52
CA ARG A 378 -28.34 -15.74 -5.26
C ARG A 378 -27.69 -14.78 -4.26
N PRO A 379 -28.49 -14.07 -3.45
CA PRO A 379 -27.93 -13.25 -2.38
C PRO A 379 -27.08 -14.13 -1.46
N PRO A 380 -25.95 -13.61 -0.93
CA PRO A 380 -25.08 -14.38 -0.06
C PRO A 380 -25.84 -15.08 1.08
N PRO A 381 -25.31 -16.20 1.60
CA PRO A 381 -25.97 -16.94 2.67
C PRO A 381 -26.26 -16.02 3.85
N PRO A 382 -27.42 -16.13 4.52
CA PRO A 382 -27.59 -15.52 5.82
C PRO A 382 -26.52 -16.05 6.76
N ASP A 383 -26.24 -15.26 7.79
CA ASP A 383 -25.18 -15.47 8.75
C ASP A 383 -25.12 -16.92 9.25
N PRO A 384 -23.93 -17.46 9.55
CA PRO A 384 -23.79 -18.85 9.99
C PRO A 384 -24.68 -19.07 11.21
N VAL A 385 -25.84 -19.68 10.95
CA VAL A 385 -26.87 -19.96 11.94
C VAL A 385 -26.30 -20.94 12.93
N ASP A 386 -26.47 -20.66 14.23
CA ASP A 386 -26.30 -21.69 15.25
C ASP A 386 -27.23 -22.85 14.89
N GLU A 387 -26.67 -24.05 14.76
CA GLU A 387 -27.39 -25.30 14.50
C GLU A 387 -28.48 -25.61 15.56
N THR A 388 -28.59 -24.79 16.61
CA THR A 388 -29.57 -24.92 17.70
C THR A 388 -30.88 -24.16 17.48
N SER A 389 -31.00 -23.32 16.44
CA SER A 389 -32.21 -22.52 16.21
C SER A 389 -33.04 -23.04 15.04
N GLN A 390 -33.90 -24.03 15.30
CA GLN A 390 -35.03 -24.33 14.43
C GLN A 390 -36.02 -23.15 14.44
N ARG A 391 -35.83 -22.17 13.55
CA ARG A 391 -36.91 -21.29 13.11
C ARG A 391 -36.90 -21.24 11.59
N HIS A 392 -38.11 -21.32 11.05
CA HIS A 392 -38.51 -21.50 9.65
C HIS A 392 -37.54 -20.97 8.57
N PRO A 393 -37.39 -21.68 7.43
CA PRO A 393 -36.52 -21.26 6.35
C PRO A 393 -37.00 -19.93 5.77
N PRO A 394 -36.10 -18.97 5.47
CA PRO A 394 -36.48 -17.77 4.75
C PRO A 394 -36.97 -18.14 3.35
N SER A 395 -38.04 -17.49 2.91
CA SER A 395 -38.76 -17.73 1.64
C SER A 395 -38.01 -17.28 0.37
N HIS A 396 -36.69 -17.18 0.42
CA HIS A 396 -35.81 -16.99 -0.73
C HIS A 396 -34.62 -17.94 -0.57
N GLN A 397 -34.35 -18.79 -1.56
CA GLN A 397 -33.22 -19.72 -1.54
C GLN A 397 -31.91 -18.92 -1.43
N ALA A 398 -31.38 -18.79 -0.22
CA ALA A 398 -30.09 -18.16 0.01
C ALA A 398 -28.96 -18.98 -0.62
N ASN A 399 -27.79 -18.35 -0.79
CA ASN A 399 -26.62 -19.03 -1.32
C ASN A 399 -26.00 -20.02 -0.33
N GLU A 400 -25.10 -20.86 -0.82
CA GLU A 400 -24.27 -21.76 0.00
C GLU A 400 -22.80 -21.40 -0.18
N ILE A 401 -21.98 -21.62 0.85
CA ILE A 401 -20.53 -21.43 0.75
C ILE A 401 -19.94 -22.69 0.10
N GLU A 402 -19.29 -22.50 -1.03
CA GLU A 402 -18.62 -23.58 -1.76
C GLU A 402 -17.36 -24.02 -0.98
N ALA A 403 -17.14 -25.34 -0.92
CA ALA A 403 -15.88 -25.89 -0.42
C ALA A 403 -14.78 -25.68 -1.48
N GLU A 404 -13.54 -25.44 -1.05
CA GLU A 404 -12.42 -25.40 -1.99
C GLU A 404 -12.29 -26.77 -2.68
N ALA A 405 -12.58 -26.83 -3.98
CA ALA A 405 -12.35 -27.99 -4.83
C ALA A 405 -10.88 -28.02 -5.29
N GLU A 406 -10.41 -29.20 -5.73
CA GLU A 406 -9.08 -29.35 -6.35
C GLU A 406 -8.99 -28.69 -7.74
N ASP A 407 -10.14 -28.33 -8.33
CA ASP A 407 -10.24 -27.65 -9.62
C ASP A 407 -9.87 -26.16 -9.53
N GLU A 408 -9.50 -25.56 -10.68
CA GLU A 408 -9.18 -24.14 -10.77
C GLU A 408 -10.34 -23.24 -10.28
N PRO A 409 -10.06 -22.15 -9.53
CA PRO A 409 -11.08 -21.22 -9.08
C PRO A 409 -11.92 -20.65 -10.25
N PRO A 410 -13.23 -20.46 -10.08
CA PRO A 410 -14.02 -19.62 -10.98
C PRO A 410 -13.39 -18.23 -11.09
N THR A 411 -13.33 -17.67 -12.29
CA THR A 411 -12.75 -16.34 -12.51
C THR A 411 -13.77 -15.21 -12.43
N ASP A 412 -15.07 -15.52 -12.52
CA ASP A 412 -16.16 -14.55 -12.46
C ASP A 412 -16.31 -14.00 -11.02
N PRO A 413 -16.18 -12.67 -10.81
CA PRO A 413 -16.35 -12.05 -9.50
C PRO A 413 -17.67 -12.34 -8.78
N ALA A 414 -18.74 -12.64 -9.49
CA ALA A 414 -20.05 -12.92 -8.89
C ALA A 414 -20.07 -14.20 -8.04
N HIS A 415 -19.08 -15.08 -8.21
CA HIS A 415 -18.85 -16.25 -7.34
C HIS A 415 -18.19 -15.90 -6.01
N TYR A 416 -17.85 -14.63 -5.76
CA TYR A 416 -17.08 -14.24 -4.59
C TYR A 416 -17.84 -13.25 -3.71
N GLU A 417 -17.61 -13.39 -2.42
CA GLU A 417 -18.04 -12.43 -1.41
C GLU A 417 -16.83 -11.98 -0.60
N LEU A 418 -16.66 -10.66 -0.53
CA LEU A 418 -15.73 -9.99 0.35
C LEU A 418 -16.41 -9.71 1.68
N VAL A 419 -15.91 -10.35 2.73
CA VAL A 419 -16.29 -10.05 4.11
C VAL A 419 -15.22 -9.17 4.72
N ILE A 420 -15.58 -7.95 5.10
CA ILE A 420 -14.65 -6.91 5.56
C ILE A 420 -15.13 -6.28 6.87
N ASP A 421 -14.22 -6.05 7.81
CA ASP A 421 -14.56 -5.52 9.12
C ASP A 421 -13.83 -4.20 9.44
N ASN A 422 -14.18 -3.59 10.58
CA ASN A 422 -13.51 -2.44 11.19
C ASN A 422 -12.61 -2.82 12.39
N ASP A 423 -12.12 -4.06 12.47
CA ASP A 423 -11.30 -4.54 13.58
C ASP A 423 -9.86 -4.02 13.46
N SER A 424 -9.65 -2.78 13.86
CA SER A 424 -8.34 -2.15 13.90
C SER A 424 -8.05 -1.56 15.27
N GLY A 425 -7.11 -2.17 16.00
CA GLY A 425 -6.67 -1.64 17.30
C GLY A 425 -6.05 -0.23 17.22
N THR A 426 -5.53 0.15 16.04
CA THR A 426 -4.81 1.42 15.82
C THR A 426 -5.73 2.57 15.46
N TYR A 427 -6.77 2.35 14.64
CA TYR A 427 -7.65 3.44 14.18
C TYR A 427 -9.09 3.29 14.67
N ARG A 428 -9.51 2.08 15.05
CA ARG A 428 -10.86 1.73 15.51
C ARG A 428 -11.97 2.43 14.70
N PRO A 429 -12.06 2.20 13.37
CA PRO A 429 -13.02 2.92 12.54
C PRO A 429 -14.46 2.76 13.03
N ASN A 430 -15.27 3.80 12.84
CA ASN A 430 -16.64 3.83 13.34
C ASN A 430 -17.54 2.87 12.55
N ALA A 431 -18.16 1.92 13.25
CA ALA A 431 -19.06 0.92 12.69
C ALA A 431 -20.25 1.54 11.92
N GLN A 432 -20.72 2.73 12.32
CA GLN A 432 -21.80 3.44 11.62
C GLN A 432 -21.42 3.84 10.18
N LYS A 433 -20.14 3.81 9.83
CA LYS A 433 -19.63 4.10 8.49
C LYS A 433 -19.42 2.86 7.62
N LEU A 434 -19.66 1.66 8.15
CA LEU A 434 -19.55 0.40 7.39
C LEU A 434 -20.47 0.37 6.15
N PRO A 435 -21.74 0.82 6.19
CA PRO A 435 -22.56 0.85 4.97
C PRO A 435 -21.95 1.72 3.86
N LEU A 436 -21.37 2.86 4.23
CA LEU A 436 -20.72 3.76 3.29
C LEU A 436 -19.44 3.16 2.68
N LEU A 437 -18.69 2.38 3.48
CA LEU A 437 -17.57 1.59 2.98
C LEU A 437 -18.06 0.51 2.00
N ALA A 438 -19.14 -0.20 2.34
CA ALA A 438 -19.70 -1.25 1.49
C ALA A 438 -20.09 -0.70 0.11
N ASP A 439 -20.81 0.43 0.09
CA ASP A 439 -21.23 1.11 -1.14
C ASP A 439 -20.03 1.55 -1.99
N PHE A 440 -19.01 2.13 -1.34
CA PHE A 440 -17.79 2.55 -2.02
C PHE A 440 -17.04 1.36 -2.64
N LEU A 441 -16.87 0.27 -1.91
CA LEU A 441 -16.18 -0.92 -2.40
C LEU A 441 -16.98 -1.63 -3.49
N ALA A 442 -18.31 -1.71 -3.37
CA ALA A 442 -19.19 -2.26 -4.40
C ALA A 442 -19.12 -1.46 -5.71
N HIS A 443 -18.98 -0.13 -5.61
CA HIS A 443 -18.75 0.71 -6.78
C HIS A 443 -17.37 0.45 -7.40
N CYS A 444 -16.31 0.35 -6.58
CA CYS A 444 -14.93 0.16 -7.06
C CYS A 444 -14.65 -1.23 -7.62
N LEU A 445 -15.36 -2.26 -7.14
CA LEU A 445 -15.16 -3.68 -7.47
C LEU A 445 -16.45 -4.28 -8.04
N PRO A 446 -16.84 -3.92 -9.27
CA PRO A 446 -18.07 -4.40 -9.87
C PRO A 446 -18.10 -5.93 -9.94
N GLY A 447 -19.27 -6.49 -9.65
CA GLY A 447 -19.54 -7.93 -9.66
C GLY A 447 -19.23 -8.65 -8.36
N LEU A 448 -18.48 -8.04 -7.43
CA LEU A 448 -18.14 -8.66 -6.14
C LEU A 448 -19.24 -8.40 -5.09
N HIS A 449 -19.66 -9.43 -4.37
CA HIS A 449 -20.56 -9.24 -3.22
C HIS A 449 -19.77 -8.67 -2.03
N ILE A 450 -20.31 -7.65 -1.37
CA ILE A 450 -19.64 -6.98 -0.24
C ILE A 450 -20.47 -7.16 1.04
N GLN A 451 -19.87 -7.73 2.08
CA GLN A 451 -20.46 -7.83 3.42
C GLN A 451 -19.54 -7.14 4.42
N THR A 452 -20.08 -6.15 5.13
CA THR A 452 -19.37 -5.48 6.22
C THR A 452 -19.78 -6.03 7.58
N LEU A 453 -18.83 -6.17 8.52
CA LEU A 453 -19.08 -6.61 9.89
C LEU A 453 -18.56 -5.60 10.92
N ASP A 454 -19.35 -5.37 11.97
CA ASP A 454 -18.92 -4.59 13.14
C ASP A 454 -18.13 -5.49 14.10
N CYS A 455 -16.90 -5.10 14.43
CA CYS A 455 -16.04 -5.82 15.37
C CYS A 455 -16.61 -5.96 16.79
N GLN A 456 -17.60 -5.16 17.16
CA GLN A 456 -18.27 -5.23 18.46
C GLN A 456 -19.65 -5.88 18.35
N ALA A 457 -20.54 -5.35 17.52
CA ALA A 457 -21.91 -5.86 17.42
C ALA A 457 -21.97 -7.25 16.78
N ASP A 458 -21.08 -7.54 15.83
CA ASP A 458 -21.00 -8.83 15.12
C ASP A 458 -19.85 -9.71 15.64
N ALA A 459 -19.35 -9.47 16.86
CA ALA A 459 -18.15 -10.14 17.38
C ALA A 459 -18.24 -11.68 17.33
N ASP A 460 -19.36 -12.25 17.77
CA ASP A 460 -19.57 -13.71 17.77
C ASP A 460 -19.61 -14.27 16.33
N LYS A 461 -20.29 -13.56 15.43
CA LYS A 461 -20.40 -13.92 14.02
C LYS A 461 -19.04 -13.86 13.33
N MET A 462 -18.31 -12.78 13.53
CA MET A 462 -16.96 -12.59 13.02
C MET A 462 -16.01 -13.67 13.55
N ALA A 463 -16.09 -14.00 14.85
CA ALA A 463 -15.29 -15.06 15.46
C ALA A 463 -15.57 -16.42 14.81
N LYS A 464 -16.84 -16.78 14.59
CA LYS A 464 -17.24 -18.01 13.89
C LYS A 464 -16.70 -18.05 12.47
N MET A 465 -16.85 -16.97 11.70
CA MET A 465 -16.39 -16.91 10.31
C MET A 465 -14.86 -16.97 10.20
N LYS A 466 -14.13 -16.22 11.04
CA LYS A 466 -12.65 -16.27 11.10
C LYS A 466 -12.14 -17.63 11.63
N ALA A 467 -12.88 -18.31 12.50
CA ALA A 467 -12.55 -19.68 12.93
C ALA A 467 -12.68 -20.67 11.76
N ALA A 468 -13.76 -20.59 10.99
CA ALA A 468 -13.95 -21.41 9.79
C ALA A 468 -12.82 -21.20 8.77
N GLN A 469 -12.36 -19.97 8.56
CA GLN A 469 -11.20 -19.69 7.69
C GLN A 469 -9.91 -20.31 8.22
N ARG A 470 -9.64 -20.18 9.53
CA ARG A 470 -8.46 -20.82 10.15
C ARG A 470 -8.49 -22.33 10.06
N ASP A 471 -9.65 -22.95 10.20
CA ASP A 471 -9.78 -24.41 10.07
C ASP A 471 -9.63 -24.87 8.62
N ARG A 472 -10.03 -24.05 7.63
CA ARG A 472 -9.72 -24.29 6.21
C ARG A 472 -8.21 -24.23 5.97
N LYS A 473 -7.55 -23.17 6.45
CA LYS A 473 -6.09 -23.00 6.33
C LYS A 473 -5.32 -24.21 6.89
N LYS A 474 -5.75 -24.75 8.04
CA LYS A 474 -5.15 -25.97 8.63
C LYS A 474 -5.33 -27.21 7.74
N LYS A 475 -6.46 -27.34 7.04
CA LYS A 475 -6.76 -28.50 6.18
C LYS A 475 -5.99 -28.49 4.88
N THR A 476 -5.79 -27.31 4.28
CA THR A 476 -5.01 -27.14 3.04
C THR A 476 -3.50 -27.24 3.27
N GLY A 477 -3.04 -27.15 4.53
CA GLY A 477 -1.62 -27.11 4.89
C GLY A 477 -0.98 -25.74 4.62
N ASP A 478 0.15 -25.45 5.28
CA ASP A 478 0.96 -24.22 5.08
C ASP A 478 1.71 -24.19 3.71
N HIS A 479 1.40 -25.12 2.80
CA HIS A 479 2.18 -25.43 1.61
C HIS A 479 1.74 -24.72 0.32
N VAL A 480 1.26 -23.48 0.39
CA VAL A 480 1.25 -22.65 -0.83
C VAL A 480 2.57 -21.89 -0.89
N VAL A 481 3.63 -22.64 -1.24
CA VAL A 481 4.88 -22.06 -1.73
C VAL A 481 4.58 -21.53 -3.12
N TYR A 482 4.65 -20.21 -3.29
CA TYR A 482 4.53 -19.62 -4.63
C TYR A 482 5.74 -20.04 -5.46
N ALA A 483 5.52 -20.90 -6.45
CA ALA A 483 6.40 -20.98 -7.59
C ALA A 483 6.36 -19.60 -8.29
N GLN A 484 7.53 -18.99 -8.48
CA GLN A 484 7.68 -17.93 -9.47
C GLN A 484 7.10 -18.46 -10.80
N GLY A 485 6.18 -17.71 -11.42
CA GLY A 485 5.75 -18.04 -12.77
C GLY A 485 6.95 -18.01 -13.72
N ASP A 486 7.03 -18.97 -14.63
CA ASP A 486 8.15 -19.28 -15.53
C ASP A 486 8.52 -18.18 -16.56
N ASP A 487 8.16 -16.92 -16.34
CA ASP A 487 8.53 -15.80 -17.20
C ASP A 487 9.50 -14.84 -16.49
N SER A 488 10.77 -15.26 -16.35
CA SER A 488 11.97 -14.48 -16.72
C SER A 488 13.28 -15.03 -16.12
N SER A 489 14.22 -15.30 -17.02
CA SER A 489 15.69 -15.48 -16.88
C SER A 489 16.29 -15.99 -15.57
N SER A 490 16.99 -17.12 -15.68
CA SER A 490 17.93 -17.72 -14.71
C SER A 490 18.75 -16.71 -13.91
N ILE A 491 18.54 -16.72 -12.59
CA ILE A 491 19.42 -16.05 -11.62
C ILE A 491 20.79 -16.73 -11.57
N SER A 492 21.88 -15.95 -11.62
CA SER A 492 23.26 -16.45 -11.51
C SER A 492 23.62 -16.67 -10.05
N SER A 493 24.35 -17.75 -9.76
CA SER A 493 24.84 -18.11 -8.41
C SER A 493 25.66 -17.01 -7.71
N GLU A 494 26.23 -16.07 -8.47
CA GLU A 494 26.96 -14.91 -7.93
C GLU A 494 26.05 -13.86 -7.28
N GLU A 495 24.77 -13.78 -7.68
CA GLU A 495 23.79 -12.87 -7.07
C GLU A 495 23.33 -13.37 -5.69
N HIS A 496 23.45 -14.67 -5.44
CA HIS A 496 23.12 -15.28 -4.15
C HIS A 496 24.16 -14.90 -3.07
N GLU A 497 25.45 -14.93 -3.43
CA GLU A 497 26.53 -14.59 -2.49
C GLU A 497 26.58 -13.10 -2.14
N ALA A 498 26.18 -12.21 -3.06
CA ALA A 498 26.14 -10.77 -2.78
C ALA A 498 25.05 -10.39 -1.77
N LEU A 499 23.89 -11.05 -1.83
CA LEU A 499 22.80 -10.89 -0.86
C LEU A 499 23.19 -11.49 0.50
N ASP A 500 23.81 -12.67 0.50
CA ASP A 500 24.26 -13.34 1.74
C ASP A 500 25.44 -12.60 2.42
N ALA A 501 26.33 -11.96 1.65
CA ALA A 501 27.45 -11.17 2.19
C ALA A 501 27.00 -9.81 2.77
N ALA A 502 25.98 -9.19 2.19
CA ALA A 502 25.40 -7.96 2.72
C ALA A 502 24.66 -8.19 4.05
N GLU A 503 24.07 -9.38 4.26
CA GLU A 503 23.41 -9.75 5.52
C GLU A 503 24.38 -10.04 6.69
N GLN A 504 25.60 -10.50 6.41
CA GLN A 504 26.59 -10.84 7.46
C GLN A 504 27.38 -9.64 7.97
N GLY A 505 27.25 -8.46 7.34
CA GLY A 505 27.96 -7.23 7.69
C GLY A 505 27.16 -6.21 8.52
N GLY A 506 25.94 -6.56 8.96
CA GLY A 506 25.03 -5.67 9.70
C GLY A 506 25.11 -5.81 11.21
#